data_AF-A0A968JV16-F1
#
_entry.id   AF-A0A968JV16-F1
#
_cell.length_a   1.000
_cell.length_b   1.000
_cell.length_c   1.000
_cell.angle_alpha   90.00
_cell.angle_beta   90.00
_cell.angle_gamma   90.00
#
_symmetry.space_group_name_H-M   'P 1'
#
loop_
_entity.id
_entity.type
_entity.pdbx_description
1 polymer ?
#
loop_
_entity_poly.entity_id
_entity_poly.type
_entity_poly.pdbx_seq_one_letter_code
_entity_poly.pdbx_strand_id
1 'polypeptide(L)' 'MALDKQSGQVRWRATDVAGLKEEWGNVRSSVALIGSLMVFGEVYSSDLIAMDAASGETR' A
#
# COMPACT_ATOMS: atom_id res chain seq x y z
N MET A 1 4.85 0.37 -3.21
CA MET A 1 6.05 1.20 -3.00
C MET A 1 5.67 2.64 -3.23
N ALA A 2 6.14 3.55 -2.39
CA ALA A 2 5.98 4.99 -2.61
C ALA A 2 7.31 5.63 -3.01
N LEU A 3 7.22 6.64 -3.86
CA LEU A 3 8.33 7.44 -4.33
C LEU A 3 8.22 8.86 -3.81
N ASP A 4 9.35 9.48 -3.53
CA ASP A 4 9.42 10.91 -3.29
C ASP A 4 9.17 11.68 -4.59
N LYS A 5 8.26 12.67 -4.55
CA LYS A 5 7.85 13.43 -5.74
C LYS A 5 9.01 14.21 -6.37
N GLN A 6 9.89 14.79 -5.55
CA GLN A 6 10.93 15.70 -6.02
C GLN A 6 12.12 14.94 -6.59
N SER A 7 12.54 13.89 -5.87
CA SER A 7 13.78 13.15 -6.18
C SER A 7 13.55 11.85 -6.94
N GLY A 8 12.32 11.33 -6.98
CA GLY A 8 12.00 10.01 -7.54
C GLY A 8 12.54 8.84 -6.71
N GLN A 9 13.20 9.11 -5.58
CA GLN A 9 13.78 8.08 -4.72
C GLN A 9 12.69 7.28 -4.01
N VAL A 10 12.99 6.02 -3.68
CA VAL A 10 12.08 5.18 -2.90
C VAL A 10 11.97 5.74 -1.49
N ARG A 11 10.74 6.10 -1.08
CA ARG A 11 10.45 6.52 0.29
C ARG A 11 10.24 5.32 1.20
N TRP A 12 9.43 4.36 0.74
CA TRP A 12 9.19 3.11 1.45
C TRP A 12 8.68 2.02 0.50
N ARG A 13 8.88 0.78 0.91
CA ARG A 13 8.25 -0.43 0.34
C ARG A 13 7.20 -0.93 1.33
N ALA A 14 6.16 -1.57 0.81
CA ALA A 14 5.05 -2.04 1.62
C ALA A 14 5.51 -3.14 2.58
N THR A 15 5.05 -3.08 3.82
CA THR A 15 5.31 -4.08 4.86
C THR A 15 3.99 -4.49 5.50
N ASP A 16 3.77 -5.80 5.62
CA ASP A 16 2.61 -6.32 6.33
C ASP A 16 2.96 -6.50 7.80
N VAL A 17 2.38 -5.66 8.65
CA VAL A 17 2.50 -5.72 10.11
C VAL A 17 1.21 -6.20 10.77
N ALA A 18 0.12 -6.28 10.00
CA ALA A 18 -1.20 -6.69 10.48
C ALA A 18 -1.45 -8.19 10.25
N GLY A 19 -0.55 -8.88 9.55
CA GLY A 19 -0.67 -10.31 9.25
C GLY A 19 -1.73 -10.61 8.20
N LEU A 20 -1.96 -9.68 7.27
CA LEU A 20 -2.96 -9.80 6.22
C LEU A 20 -2.43 -10.49 4.96
N LYS A 21 -1.11 -10.60 4.78
CA LYS A 21 -0.45 -11.04 3.55
C LYS A 21 0.54 -12.18 3.82
N GLU A 22 0.36 -13.27 3.09
CA GLU A 22 1.41 -14.30 2.95
C GLU A 22 2.43 -13.90 1.88
N GLU A 23 1.97 -13.22 0.82
CA GLU A 23 2.79 -12.68 -0.27
C GLU A 23 2.22 -11.38 -0.83
N TRP A 24 3.05 -10.62 -1.55
CA TRP A 24 2.65 -9.38 -2.21
C TRP A 24 2.42 -9.59 -3.70
N GLY A 25 1.20 -9.31 -4.16
CA GLY A 25 0.85 -9.27 -5.58
C GLY A 25 1.09 -7.90 -6.24
N ASN A 26 1.00 -7.87 -7.58
CA ASN A 26 0.95 -6.62 -8.32
C ASN A 26 -0.39 -5.91 -8.08
N VAL A 27 -0.36 -4.67 -7.61
CA VAL A 27 -1.56 -3.83 -7.52
C VAL A 27 -2.06 -3.50 -8.92
N ARG A 28 -3.31 -3.89 -9.24
CA ARG A 28 -3.94 -3.65 -10.55
C ARG A 28 -5.04 -2.60 -10.53
N SER A 29 -5.43 -2.14 -9.35
CA SER A 29 -6.39 -1.05 -9.18
C SER A 29 -5.68 0.30 -9.09
N SER A 30 -6.45 1.37 -9.27
CA SER A 30 -6.01 2.69 -8.79
C SER A 30 -5.86 2.66 -7.26
N VAL A 31 -4.88 3.42 -6.77
CA VAL A 31 -4.66 3.64 -5.33
C VAL A 31 -5.33 4.96 -4.94
N ALA A 32 -6.04 4.98 -3.82
CA ALA A 32 -6.69 6.16 -3.26
C ALA A 32 -6.06 6.56 -1.91
N LEU A 33 -6.16 7.85 -1.56
CA LEU A 33 -5.78 8.38 -0.25
C LEU A 33 -7.02 8.89 0.48
N ILE A 34 -7.20 8.47 1.73
CA ILE A 34 -8.27 8.90 2.65
C ILE A 34 -7.62 9.27 3.98
N GLY A 35 -7.42 10.57 4.23
CA GLY A 35 -6.65 11.02 5.39
C GLY A 35 -5.20 10.52 5.31
N SER A 36 -4.74 9.82 6.36
CA SER A 36 -3.41 9.17 6.41
C SER A 36 -3.39 7.75 5.83
N LEU A 37 -4.53 7.25 5.33
CA LEU A 37 -4.64 5.90 4.80
C LEU A 37 -4.53 5.90 3.27
N MET A 38 -3.70 5.00 2.76
CA MET A 38 -3.67 4.58 1.38
C MET A 38 -4.52 3.32 1.23
N VAL A 39 -5.45 3.29 0.26
CA VAL A 39 -6.39 2.18 0.08
C VAL A 39 -6.36 1.70 -1.38
N PHE A 40 -6.38 0.38 -1.58
CA PHE A 40 -6.46 -0.25 -2.90
C PHE A 40 -7.11 -1.63 -2.82
N GLY A 41 -7.55 -2.15 -3.96
CA GLY A 41 -8.13 -3.49 -4.05
C GLY A 41 -7.03 -4.55 -4.12
N GLU A 42 -7.16 -5.61 -3.33
CA GLU A 42 -6.22 -6.73 -3.39
C GLU A 42 -6.44 -7.54 -4.66
N VAL A 43 -5.33 -7.91 -5.32
CA VAL A 43 -5.42 -8.69 -6.55
C VAL A 43 -5.92 -10.10 -6.25
N TYR A 44 -6.86 -10.59 -7.05
CA TYR A 44 -7.47 -11.93 -6.91
C TYR A 44 -8.23 -12.17 -5.59
N SER A 45 -8.55 -11.12 -4.84
CA SER A 45 -9.44 -11.16 -3.68
C SER A 45 -10.61 -10.18 -3.85
N SER A 46 -11.63 -10.32 -3.01
CA SER A 46 -12.70 -9.33 -2.81
C SER A 46 -12.34 -8.27 -1.75
N ASP A 47 -11.13 -8.30 -1.20
CA ASP A 47 -10.73 -7.45 -0.08
C ASP A 47 -10.16 -6.09 -0.52
N LEU A 48 -10.30 -5.11 0.37
CA LEU A 48 -9.58 -3.84 0.32
C LEU A 48 -8.43 -3.87 1.32
N ILE A 49 -7.27 -3.38 0.91
CA ILE A 49 -6.13 -3.20 1.80
C ILE A 49 -6.03 -1.73 2.16
N ALA A 50 -5.96 -1.46 3.47
CA ALA A 50 -5.60 -0.16 4.01
C ALA A 50 -4.16 -0.18 4.50
N MET A 51 -3.44 0.89 4.23
CA MET A 51 -2.05 1.07 4.64
C MET A 51 -1.84 2.49 5.16
N ASP A 52 -0.90 2.65 6.08
CA ASP A 52 -0.39 3.96 6.43
C ASP A 52 0.36 4.58 5.25
N ALA A 53 -0.05 5.77 4.82
CA ALA A 53 0.55 6.43 3.66
C ALA A 53 1.99 6.94 3.92
N ALA A 54 2.36 7.15 5.19
CA ALA A 54 3.67 7.66 5.57
C ALA A 54 4.69 6.54 5.73
N SER A 55 4.32 5.40 6.33
CA SER A 55 5.23 4.28 6.58
C SER A 55 5.12 3.15 5.55
N GLY A 56 3.98 3.00 4.89
CA GLY A 56 3.72 1.83 4.04
C GLY A 56 3.48 0.55 4.84
N GLU A 57 2.98 0.66 6.06
CA GLU A 57 2.57 -0.48 6.89
C GLU A 57 1.07 -0.75 6.72
N THR A 58 0.67 -2.02 6.69
CA THR A 58 -0.75 -2.40 6.75
C THR A 58 -1.41 -1.94 8.06
N ARG A 59 -2.72 -1.65 7.99
CA ARG A 59 -3.56 -1.25 9.13
C ARG A 59 -4.78 -2.15 9.26
#